data_AF-A0A6N2WYD9-F1
#
_entry.id   AF-A0A6N2WYD9-F1
#
_cell.length_a   1.000
_cell.length_b   1.000
_cell.length_c   1.000
_cell.angle_alpha   90.00
_cell.angle_beta   90.00
_cell.angle_gamma   90.00
#
_symmetry.space_group_name_H-M   'P 1'
#
loop_
_entity.id
_entity.type
_entity.pdbx_description
1 polymer ?
#
loop_
_entity_poly.entity_id
_entity_poly.type
_entity_poly.pdbx_seq_one_letter_code
_entity_poly.pdbx_strand_id
1 'polypeptide(L)'
;MTAIACWLNSEENDSIWAVSDSRITQQNSTLTDHCPKLFSVPVSVIRSTDVLRIHPQKIFEFGFGFAGSTIIGINVKEMLAVSLSRLHEIGSSTPEQEIPYETYPTLNEIAILAKDIAEKFMRDVGQSFPQSVRIEMLIFGFCLNTRSYKIVKLNNSSATPGIIDIEDNQNLLSGRPILLGDRQQELQEFIETTREQFSPNTINWWRSPFIALNNWINQETVNTIGGYIQMVTAFPFFARLSFLTDLNDNLFISSYAGINTTESFGPTIGGFILRSMDGMTLPSVNGWDVGNQVTRAAAERAAASR
;
A
#
# COMPACT_ATOMS: atom_id res chain seq x y z
N MET A 1 7.18 -15.68 -3.55
CA MET A 1 6.27 -14.68 -4.16
C MET A 1 5.15 -14.37 -3.18
N THR A 2 4.64 -13.15 -3.25
CA THR A 2 3.95 -12.41 -2.18
C THR A 2 2.43 -12.55 -2.28
N ALA A 3 1.68 -12.18 -1.25
CA ALA A 3 0.26 -11.87 -1.36
C ALA A 3 -0.01 -10.42 -0.96
N ILE A 4 -0.62 -9.64 -1.86
CA ILE A 4 -1.11 -8.28 -1.58
C ILE A 4 -2.59 -8.20 -1.90
N ALA A 5 -3.37 -7.57 -1.02
CA ALA A 5 -4.76 -7.19 -1.28
C ALA A 5 -4.92 -5.67 -1.09
N CYS A 6 -5.49 -4.99 -2.08
CA CYS A 6 -5.72 -3.54 -2.06
C CYS A 6 -7.17 -3.21 -2.46
N TRP A 7 -7.90 -2.46 -1.63
CA TRP A 7 -9.33 -2.20 -1.85
C TRP A 7 -9.74 -0.83 -1.32
N LEU A 8 -10.87 -0.32 -1.81
CA LEU A 8 -11.57 0.80 -1.18
C LEU A 8 -12.30 0.30 0.08
N ASN A 9 -11.90 0.84 1.23
CA ASN A 9 -12.58 0.62 2.49
C ASN A 9 -13.46 1.84 2.79
N SER A 10 -14.74 1.57 3.05
CA SER A 10 -15.77 2.56 3.34
C SER A 10 -16.39 2.37 4.73
N GLU A 11 -15.63 1.82 5.69
CA GLU A 11 -16.11 1.58 7.07
C GLU A 11 -16.54 2.88 7.76
N GLU A 12 -15.75 3.95 7.67
CA GLU A 12 -16.10 5.27 8.21
C GLU A 12 -16.08 6.29 7.08
N ASN A 13 -14.87 6.70 6.72
CA ASN A 13 -14.60 7.51 5.55
C ASN A 13 -13.96 6.65 4.48
N ASP A 14 -14.27 6.95 3.23
CA ASP A 14 -13.66 6.27 2.09
C ASP A 14 -12.15 6.47 2.15
N SER A 15 -11.41 5.38 2.02
CA SER A 15 -9.94 5.34 1.98
C SER A 15 -9.49 4.07 1.27
N ILE A 16 -8.32 4.10 0.62
CA ILE A 16 -7.75 2.87 0.06
C ILE A 16 -6.93 2.16 1.12
N TRP A 17 -7.19 0.88 1.33
CA TRP A 17 -6.44 0.02 2.22
C TRP A 17 -5.64 -0.97 1.40
N ALA A 18 -4.42 -1.27 1.85
CA ALA A 18 -3.59 -2.32 1.29
C ALA A 18 -2.98 -3.13 2.41
N VAL A 19 -2.99 -4.46 2.28
CA VAL A 19 -2.32 -5.39 3.18
C VAL A 19 -1.41 -6.33 2.40
N SER A 20 -0.31 -6.74 3.02
CA SER A 20 0.69 -7.64 2.44
C SER A 20 1.32 -8.54 3.49
N ASP A 21 1.80 -9.71 3.07
CA ASP A 21 2.77 -10.50 3.84
C ASP A 21 4.20 -9.89 3.71
N SER A 22 5.15 -10.30 4.55
CA SER A 22 6.53 -9.77 4.54
C SER A 22 7.59 -10.79 4.09
N ARG A 23 7.21 -12.04 3.83
CA ARG A 23 8.14 -13.11 3.44
C ARG A 23 8.70 -12.90 2.04
N ILE A 24 10.00 -13.14 1.90
CA ILE A 24 10.70 -13.29 0.63
C ILE A 24 11.23 -14.71 0.56
N THR A 25 11.03 -15.35 -0.58
CA THR A 25 11.55 -16.70 -0.85
C THR A 25 12.51 -16.70 -2.02
N GLN A 26 13.48 -17.61 -1.99
CA GLN A 26 14.41 -17.88 -3.07
C GLN A 26 14.52 -19.40 -3.24
N GLN A 27 14.32 -19.92 -4.45
CA GLN A 27 14.49 -21.35 -4.75
C GLN A 27 13.77 -22.30 -3.76
N ASN A 28 12.53 -21.98 -3.40
CA ASN A 28 11.67 -22.72 -2.45
C ASN A 28 12.09 -22.68 -0.98
N SER A 29 13.09 -21.88 -0.61
CA SER A 29 13.40 -21.59 0.81
C SER A 29 13.02 -20.15 1.16
N THR A 30 12.76 -19.91 2.44
CA THR A 30 12.60 -18.56 3.00
C THR A 30 13.96 -17.88 3.04
N LEU A 31 14.06 -16.70 2.41
CA LEU A 31 15.22 -15.83 2.48
C LEU A 31 15.12 -14.90 3.69
N THR A 32 13.95 -14.30 3.91
CA THR A 32 13.66 -13.45 5.07
C THR A 32 12.15 -13.33 5.29
N ASP A 33 11.74 -13.16 6.54
CA ASP A 33 10.36 -12.85 6.92
C ASP A 33 10.14 -11.37 7.23
N HIS A 34 11.12 -10.50 6.98
CA HIS A 34 11.09 -9.10 7.44
C HIS A 34 11.16 -8.08 6.30
N CYS A 35 10.76 -8.43 5.08
CA CYS A 35 10.86 -7.50 3.95
C CYS A 35 9.60 -6.63 3.82
N PRO A 36 9.72 -5.29 3.90
CA PRO A 36 8.68 -4.37 3.46
C PRO A 36 8.28 -4.58 2.00
N LYS A 37 6.97 -4.58 1.74
CA LYS A 37 6.41 -4.65 0.38
C LYS A 37 5.37 -3.59 0.10
N LEU A 38 4.88 -2.91 1.14
CA LEU A 38 3.99 -1.76 1.06
C LEU A 38 4.68 -0.51 1.62
N PHE A 39 4.44 0.63 0.99
CA PHE A 39 5.10 1.89 1.31
C PHE A 39 4.15 3.07 1.12
N SER A 40 4.43 4.16 1.83
CA SER A 40 3.93 5.50 1.49
C SER A 40 5.04 6.27 0.79
N VAL A 41 4.71 6.95 -0.31
CA VAL A 41 5.65 7.75 -1.10
C VAL A 41 5.16 9.20 -1.11
N PRO A 42 5.94 10.13 -0.52
CA PRO A 42 5.57 11.54 -0.52
C PRO A 42 5.88 12.19 -1.86
N VAL A 43 5.00 13.11 -2.26
CA VAL A 43 5.21 13.99 -3.40
C VAL A 43 5.37 15.41 -2.89
N SER A 44 6.49 16.02 -3.26
CA SER A 44 6.87 17.36 -2.83
C SER A 44 7.28 18.20 -4.03
N VAL A 45 6.89 19.47 -3.97
CA VAL A 45 7.12 20.45 -5.04
C VAL A 45 7.98 21.59 -4.50
N ILE A 46 8.95 22.02 -5.30
CA ILE A 46 9.65 23.29 -5.14
C ILE A 46 8.85 24.33 -5.91
N ARG A 47 8.25 25.24 -5.16
CA ARG A 47 7.43 26.34 -5.71
C ARG A 47 8.29 27.26 -6.57
N SER A 48 7.70 27.84 -7.60
CA SER A 48 8.40 28.80 -8.48
C SER A 48 8.97 30.01 -7.72
N THR A 49 8.43 30.30 -6.55
CA THR A 49 8.82 31.39 -5.64
C THR A 49 10.01 31.04 -4.75
N ASP A 50 10.37 29.76 -4.62
CA ASP A 50 11.56 29.33 -3.89
C ASP A 50 12.81 29.45 -4.80
N VAL A 51 13.34 30.67 -4.88
CA VAL A 51 14.52 31.02 -5.69
C VAL A 51 15.73 30.14 -5.37
N LEU A 52 15.88 29.78 -4.09
CA LEU A 52 17.01 28.96 -3.62
C LEU A 52 16.82 27.47 -3.89
N ARG A 53 15.58 27.02 -4.16
CA ARG A 53 15.22 25.62 -4.44
C ARG A 53 15.61 24.66 -3.31
N ILE A 54 15.50 25.12 -2.06
CA ILE A 54 15.90 24.37 -0.86
C ILE A 54 14.72 24.02 0.04
N HIS A 55 13.51 24.49 -0.27
CA HIS A 55 12.30 24.30 0.53
C HIS A 55 11.24 23.50 -0.24
N PRO A 56 11.44 22.19 -0.45
CA PRO A 56 10.40 21.35 -1.03
C PRO A 56 9.19 21.28 -0.08
N GLN A 57 8.01 21.63 -0.59
CA GLN A 57 6.74 21.55 0.11
C GLN A 57 6.07 20.22 -0.23
N LYS A 58 5.73 19.41 0.77
CA LYS A 58 4.93 18.19 0.57
C LYS A 58 3.50 18.56 0.17
N ILE A 59 3.04 18.04 -0.96
CA ILE A 59 1.73 18.37 -1.53
C ILE A 59 0.71 17.24 -1.36
N PHE A 60 1.14 15.97 -1.41
CA PHE A 60 0.35 14.80 -1.04
C PHE A 60 1.27 13.57 -0.87
N GLU A 61 0.70 12.43 -0.52
CA GLU A 61 1.40 11.13 -0.52
C GLU A 61 0.48 10.06 -1.09
N PHE A 62 1.07 9.02 -1.69
CA PHE A 62 0.34 7.88 -2.23
C PHE A 62 0.93 6.56 -1.73
N GLY A 63 0.14 5.50 -1.82
CA GLY A 63 0.58 4.15 -1.48
C GLY A 63 1.25 3.45 -2.66
N PHE A 64 2.33 2.73 -2.39
CA PHE A 64 3.03 1.88 -3.35
C PHE A 64 3.15 0.47 -2.79
N GLY A 65 2.92 -0.55 -3.63
CA GLY A 65 3.11 -1.95 -3.27
C GLY A 65 3.76 -2.73 -4.41
N PHE A 66 4.46 -3.82 -4.10
CA PHE A 66 5.00 -4.70 -5.13
C PHE A 66 4.99 -6.18 -4.75
N ALA A 67 4.88 -7.05 -5.75
CA ALA A 67 5.03 -8.49 -5.63
C ALA A 67 5.96 -9.03 -6.75
N GLY A 68 6.82 -10.00 -6.43
CA GLY A 68 7.78 -10.56 -7.38
C GLY A 68 9.21 -10.11 -7.07
N SER A 69 9.92 -9.58 -8.06
CA SER A 69 11.34 -9.22 -7.94
C SER A 69 11.59 -8.08 -6.95
N THR A 70 12.12 -8.42 -5.77
CA THR A 70 12.47 -7.45 -4.71
C THR A 70 13.43 -6.38 -5.18
N ILE A 71 14.43 -6.75 -5.99
CA ILE A 71 15.41 -5.81 -6.54
C ILE A 71 14.70 -4.75 -7.38
N ILE A 72 13.79 -5.16 -8.26
CA ILE A 72 13.07 -4.21 -9.14
C ILE A 72 12.10 -3.38 -8.30
N GLY A 73 11.25 -4.02 -7.48
CA GLY A 73 10.21 -3.35 -6.70
C GLY A 73 10.75 -2.28 -5.75
N ILE A 74 11.79 -2.59 -4.97
CA ILE A 74 12.42 -1.62 -4.06
C ILE A 74 13.07 -0.48 -4.83
N ASN A 75 13.82 -0.78 -5.91
CA ASN A 75 14.48 0.29 -6.65
C ASN A 75 13.49 1.22 -7.37
N VAL A 76 12.37 0.68 -7.89
CA VAL A 76 11.30 1.52 -8.44
C VAL A 76 10.74 2.45 -7.36
N LYS A 77 10.41 1.91 -6.19
CA LYS A 77 9.93 2.69 -5.04
C LYS A 77 10.91 3.81 -4.66
N GLU A 78 12.19 3.51 -4.51
CA GLU A 78 13.20 4.50 -4.12
C GLU A 78 13.39 5.57 -5.20
N MET A 79 13.43 5.18 -6.47
CA MET A 79 13.55 6.13 -7.59
C MET A 79 12.33 7.04 -7.70
N LEU A 80 11.12 6.53 -7.46
CA LEU A 80 9.91 7.34 -7.35
C LEU A 80 10.02 8.32 -6.17
N ALA A 81 10.40 7.85 -4.98
CA ALA A 81 10.54 8.70 -3.81
C ALA A 81 11.53 9.83 -4.02
N VAL A 82 12.69 9.56 -4.63
CA VAL A 82 13.70 10.57 -4.97
C VAL A 82 13.14 11.55 -6.01
N SER A 83 12.59 11.04 -7.12
CA SER A 83 12.13 11.88 -8.24
C SER A 83 10.96 12.78 -7.85
N LEU A 84 10.03 12.26 -7.04
CA LEU A 84 8.83 12.97 -6.62
C LEU A 84 9.05 13.86 -5.39
N SER A 85 10.19 13.75 -4.69
CA SER A 85 10.51 14.59 -3.53
C SER A 85 10.87 16.03 -3.87
N ARG A 86 11.13 16.34 -5.15
CA ARG A 86 11.65 17.64 -5.60
C ARG A 86 11.13 18.01 -7.00
N LEU A 87 9.84 17.86 -7.23
CA LEU A 87 9.23 18.31 -8.48
C LEU A 87 9.32 19.83 -8.59
N HIS A 88 9.61 20.35 -9.78
CA HIS A 88 9.68 21.80 -10.00
C HIS A 88 8.38 22.30 -10.61
N GLU A 89 7.80 23.32 -9.99
CA GLU A 89 6.65 24.00 -10.57
C GLU A 89 7.05 24.82 -11.80
N ILE A 90 6.39 24.56 -12.92
CA ILE A 90 6.66 25.25 -14.21
C ILE A 90 5.77 26.50 -14.35
N GLY A 91 4.69 26.63 -13.57
CA GLY A 91 3.73 27.71 -13.64
C GLY A 91 4.12 28.98 -12.86
N SER A 92 3.62 30.12 -13.32
CA SER A 92 3.72 31.43 -12.66
C SER A 92 2.61 31.61 -11.61
N SER A 93 2.50 30.67 -10.67
CA SER A 93 1.63 30.83 -9.50
C SER A 93 2.23 31.89 -8.56
N THR A 94 1.38 32.77 -8.02
CA THR A 94 1.83 33.71 -6.99
C THR A 94 2.07 32.96 -5.67
N PRO A 95 3.01 33.41 -4.83
CA PRO A 95 3.39 32.70 -3.61
C PRO A 95 2.23 32.43 -2.64
N GLU A 96 1.19 33.26 -2.71
CA GLU A 96 0.04 33.28 -1.80
C GLU A 96 -1.11 32.37 -2.26
N GLN A 97 -1.06 31.83 -3.49
CA GLN A 97 -2.12 30.97 -4.02
C GLN A 97 -1.86 29.49 -3.69
N GLU A 98 -2.90 28.78 -3.26
CA GLU A 98 -2.88 27.32 -3.19
C GLU A 98 -2.56 26.71 -4.58
N ILE A 99 -1.93 25.54 -4.59
CA ILE A 99 -1.69 24.81 -5.85
C ILE A 99 -3.05 24.41 -6.44
N PRO A 100 -3.36 24.79 -7.69
CA PRO A 100 -4.61 24.35 -8.33
C PRO A 100 -4.68 22.82 -8.43
N TYR A 101 -5.86 22.25 -8.21
CA TYR A 101 -6.05 20.79 -8.23
C TYR A 101 -5.61 20.16 -9.55
N GLU A 102 -5.85 20.83 -10.67
CA GLU A 102 -5.44 20.43 -12.02
C GLU A 102 -3.91 20.31 -12.20
N THR A 103 -3.11 20.94 -11.34
CA THR A 103 -1.64 20.86 -11.39
C THR A 103 -1.09 19.65 -10.64
N TYR A 104 -1.90 19.01 -9.78
CA TYR A 104 -1.45 17.82 -9.05
C TYR A 104 -1.23 16.64 -10.01
N PRO A 105 -0.11 15.91 -9.90
CA PRO A 105 0.12 14.74 -10.73
C PRO A 105 -0.91 13.65 -10.42
N THR A 106 -1.41 13.03 -11.48
CA THR A 106 -2.32 11.89 -11.39
C THR A 106 -1.56 10.61 -11.04
N LEU A 107 -2.24 9.64 -10.44
CA LEU A 107 -1.63 8.33 -10.18
C LEU A 107 -1.25 7.59 -11.48
N ASN A 108 -1.91 7.89 -12.60
CA ASN A 108 -1.57 7.32 -13.91
C ASN A 108 -0.24 7.88 -14.45
N GLU A 109 0.03 9.18 -14.29
CA GLU A 109 1.32 9.77 -14.65
C GLU A 109 2.46 9.19 -13.79
N ILE A 110 2.20 9.01 -12.49
CA ILE A 110 3.14 8.34 -11.58
C ILE A 110 3.37 6.88 -12.01
N ALA A 111 2.32 6.18 -12.45
CA ALA A 111 2.43 4.81 -12.95
C ALA A 111 3.24 4.72 -14.25
N ILE A 112 3.12 5.69 -15.16
CA ILE A 112 3.96 5.77 -16.36
C ILE A 112 5.43 5.92 -15.97
N LEU A 113 5.75 6.82 -15.04
CA LEU A 113 7.12 6.97 -14.53
C LEU A 113 7.62 5.66 -13.87
N ALA A 114 6.78 5.01 -13.07
CA ALA A 114 7.10 3.73 -12.43
C ALA A 114 7.40 2.63 -13.45
N LYS A 115 6.59 2.55 -14.52
CA LYS A 115 6.80 1.65 -15.66
C LYS A 115 8.16 1.91 -16.32
N ASP A 116 8.47 3.15 -16.65
CA ASP A 116 9.73 3.49 -17.33
C ASP A 116 10.96 3.11 -16.51
N ILE A 117 10.91 3.34 -15.20
CA ILE A 117 11.96 2.94 -14.25
C ILE A 117 12.05 1.41 -14.17
N ALA A 118 10.92 0.74 -13.99
CA ALA A 118 10.86 -0.71 -13.83
C ALA A 118 11.38 -1.44 -15.07
N GLU A 119 10.96 -1.05 -16.27
CA GLU A 119 11.42 -1.65 -17.52
C GLU A 119 12.93 -1.49 -17.72
N LYS A 120 13.53 -0.40 -17.22
CA LYS A 120 14.99 -0.25 -17.23
C LYS A 120 15.67 -1.30 -16.33
N PHE A 121 15.21 -1.45 -15.09
CA PHE A 121 15.73 -2.49 -14.20
C PHE A 121 15.46 -3.91 -14.72
N MET A 122 14.31 -4.15 -15.36
CA MET A 122 13.99 -5.43 -15.98
C MET A 122 14.95 -5.78 -17.10
N ARG A 123 15.35 -4.79 -17.94
CA ARG A 123 16.37 -5.02 -18.97
C ARG A 123 17.72 -5.36 -18.35
N ASP A 124 18.14 -4.63 -17.33
CA ASP A 124 19.46 -4.83 -16.70
C ASP A 124 19.53 -6.16 -15.94
N VAL A 125 18.54 -6.44 -15.09
CA VAL A 125 18.44 -7.71 -14.34
C VAL A 125 18.21 -8.88 -15.28
N GLY A 126 17.34 -8.70 -16.29
CA GLY A 126 16.93 -9.75 -17.22
C GLY A 126 18.06 -10.27 -18.11
N GLN A 127 19.11 -9.48 -18.34
CA GLN A 127 20.31 -9.97 -19.05
C GLN A 127 21.00 -11.11 -18.30
N SER A 128 21.08 -11.02 -16.97
CA SER A 128 21.76 -12.02 -16.13
C SER A 128 20.80 -13.03 -15.51
N PHE A 129 19.58 -12.60 -15.20
CA PHE A 129 18.56 -13.38 -14.48
C PHE A 129 17.17 -13.27 -15.14
N PRO A 130 16.95 -13.86 -16.33
CA PRO A 130 15.70 -13.71 -17.08
C PRO A 130 14.44 -14.15 -16.32
N GLN A 131 14.57 -15.11 -15.40
CA GLN A 131 13.44 -15.62 -14.61
C GLN A 131 13.11 -14.73 -13.39
N SER A 132 13.99 -13.78 -13.06
CA SER A 132 13.89 -12.92 -11.87
C SER A 132 13.34 -11.52 -12.18
N VAL A 133 12.77 -11.31 -13.37
CA VAL A 133 12.21 -10.01 -13.82
C VAL A 133 10.70 -9.90 -13.65
N ARG A 134 10.03 -10.96 -13.17
CA ARG A 134 8.60 -10.92 -12.90
C ARG A 134 8.30 -9.93 -11.79
N ILE A 135 7.41 -8.99 -12.07
CA ILE A 135 7.05 -7.92 -11.14
C ILE A 135 5.60 -7.51 -11.36
N GLU A 136 4.88 -7.41 -10.26
CA GLU A 136 3.60 -6.73 -10.17
C GLU A 136 3.76 -5.56 -9.19
N MET A 137 3.14 -4.42 -9.50
CA MET A 137 3.16 -3.23 -8.65
C MET A 137 1.76 -2.64 -8.54
N LEU A 138 1.52 -1.95 -7.43
CA LEU A 138 0.33 -1.17 -7.17
C LEU A 138 0.73 0.25 -6.83
N ILE A 139 0.07 1.21 -7.46
CA ILE A 139 0.06 2.62 -7.05
C ILE A 139 -1.38 2.96 -6.70
N PHE A 140 -1.60 3.46 -5.49
CA PHE A 140 -2.96 3.68 -5.00
C PHE A 140 -3.07 4.92 -4.11
N GLY A 141 -4.27 5.48 -4.05
CA GLY A 141 -4.56 6.64 -3.22
C GLY A 141 -5.65 7.50 -3.82
N PHE A 142 -5.69 8.76 -3.38
CA PHE A 142 -6.64 9.73 -3.89
C PHE A 142 -5.97 10.63 -4.92
N CYS A 143 -6.55 10.68 -6.12
CA CYS A 143 -6.10 11.58 -7.17
C CYS A 143 -6.75 12.95 -6.94
N LEU A 144 -6.00 13.92 -6.44
CA LEU A 144 -6.49 15.28 -6.15
C LEU A 144 -7.00 16.01 -7.40
N ASN A 145 -6.36 15.76 -8.55
CA ASN A 145 -6.76 16.28 -9.86
C ASN A 145 -8.17 15.82 -10.27
N THR A 146 -8.44 14.51 -10.20
CA THR A 146 -9.75 13.93 -10.60
C THR A 146 -10.75 13.81 -9.45
N ARG A 147 -10.34 14.15 -8.22
CA ARG A 147 -11.11 14.03 -6.98
C ARG A 147 -11.70 12.64 -6.75
N SER A 148 -10.93 11.61 -7.07
CA SER A 148 -11.38 10.22 -6.96
C SER A 148 -10.29 9.31 -6.44
N TYR A 149 -10.71 8.26 -5.71
CA TYR A 149 -9.83 7.17 -5.35
C TYR A 149 -9.49 6.31 -6.55
N LYS A 150 -8.22 5.93 -6.68
CA LYS A 150 -7.71 5.12 -7.77
C LYS A 150 -6.75 4.04 -7.26
N ILE A 151 -6.78 2.90 -7.92
CA ILE A 151 -5.79 1.84 -7.79
C ILE A 151 -5.28 1.53 -9.20
N VAL A 152 -4.00 1.75 -9.44
CA VAL A 152 -3.34 1.49 -10.71
C VAL A 152 -2.45 0.27 -10.53
N LYS A 153 -2.76 -0.79 -11.26
CA LYS A 153 -1.99 -2.05 -11.28
C LYS A 153 -1.00 -2.00 -12.44
N LEU A 154 0.23 -2.40 -12.18
CA LEU A 154 1.27 -2.57 -13.18
C LEU A 154 1.75 -4.01 -13.14
N ASN A 155 1.82 -4.70 -14.27
CA ASN A 155 2.33 -6.06 -14.31
C ASN A 155 3.05 -6.37 -15.62
N ASN A 156 3.93 -7.35 -15.60
CA ASN A 156 4.42 -8.00 -16.81
C ASN A 156 3.82 -9.40 -16.93
N SER A 157 3.47 -9.78 -18.15
CA SER A 157 2.92 -11.12 -18.41
C SER A 157 4.04 -12.12 -18.72
N SER A 158 3.73 -13.41 -18.58
CA SER A 158 4.67 -14.46 -19.05
C SER A 158 4.86 -14.44 -20.57
N ALA A 159 3.91 -13.87 -21.32
CA ALA A 159 4.02 -13.72 -22.78
C ALA A 159 4.92 -12.53 -23.18
N THR A 160 4.94 -11.47 -22.37
CA THR A 160 5.68 -10.23 -22.60
C THR A 160 6.49 -9.82 -21.36
N PRO A 161 7.48 -10.64 -20.93
CA PRO A 161 8.16 -10.45 -19.64
C PRO A 161 9.00 -9.16 -19.56
N GLY A 162 9.31 -8.53 -20.69
CA GLY A 162 10.10 -7.29 -20.76
C GLY A 162 9.27 -6.00 -20.82
N ILE A 163 7.94 -6.10 -20.89
CA ILE A 163 7.03 -4.95 -21.03
C ILE A 163 6.06 -4.96 -19.86
N ILE A 164 5.82 -3.79 -19.28
CA ILE A 164 4.82 -3.61 -18.22
C ILE A 164 3.54 -3.04 -18.82
N ASP A 165 2.43 -3.70 -18.55
CA ASP A 165 1.08 -3.20 -18.82
C ASP A 165 0.57 -2.41 -17.61
N ILE A 166 -0.26 -1.40 -17.88
CA ILE A 166 -0.88 -0.55 -16.86
C ILE A 166 -2.39 -0.74 -16.93
N GLU A 167 -2.98 -1.07 -15.78
CA GLU A 167 -4.42 -1.27 -15.60
C GLU A 167 -4.96 -0.26 -14.57
N ASP A 168 -5.74 0.72 -15.02
CA ASP A 168 -6.42 1.71 -14.15
C ASP A 168 -7.76 1.15 -13.68
N ASN A 169 -7.85 0.80 -12.40
CA ASN A 169 -9.06 0.26 -11.80
C ASN A 169 -9.91 1.40 -11.22
N GLN A 170 -10.96 1.78 -11.95
CA GLN A 170 -11.82 2.92 -11.59
C GLN A 170 -13.07 2.54 -10.80
N ASN A 171 -13.56 1.30 -10.92
CA ASN A 171 -14.76 0.85 -10.19
C ASN A 171 -14.39 0.14 -8.89
N LEU A 172 -14.18 0.92 -7.83
CA LEU A 172 -13.76 0.41 -6.52
C LEU A 172 -14.91 0.27 -5.51
N LEU A 173 -16.12 0.70 -5.88
CA LEU A 173 -17.28 0.80 -4.97
C LEU A 173 -17.75 -0.54 -4.41
N SER A 174 -17.42 -1.65 -5.08
CA SER A 174 -17.75 -2.99 -4.60
C SER A 174 -16.97 -3.41 -3.34
N GLY A 175 -15.90 -2.69 -2.99
CA GLY A 175 -14.97 -3.11 -1.94
C GLY A 175 -14.26 -4.44 -2.26
N ARG A 176 -14.31 -4.89 -3.52
CA ARG A 176 -13.57 -6.07 -3.99
C ARG A 176 -12.09 -5.71 -4.08
N PRO A 177 -11.20 -6.51 -3.50
CA PRO A 177 -9.77 -6.22 -3.54
C PRO A 177 -9.18 -6.51 -4.91
N ILE A 178 -8.23 -5.68 -5.30
CA ILE A 178 -7.26 -5.93 -6.36
C ILE A 178 -6.10 -6.68 -5.72
N LEU A 179 -5.76 -7.83 -6.30
CA LEU A 179 -4.77 -8.74 -5.77
C LEU A 179 -3.48 -8.74 -6.60
N LEU A 180 -2.34 -8.88 -5.94
CA LEU A 180 -1.05 -9.16 -6.57
C LEU A 180 -0.40 -10.41 -6.00
N GLY A 181 0.49 -10.99 -6.81
CA GLY A 181 1.41 -12.04 -6.40
C GLY A 181 0.85 -13.44 -6.60
N ASP A 182 1.22 -14.35 -5.71
CA ASP A 182 0.89 -15.76 -5.82
C ASP A 182 -0.55 -16.03 -5.38
N ARG A 183 -1.14 -17.10 -5.94
CA ARG A 183 -2.38 -17.69 -5.42
C ARG A 183 -3.55 -16.70 -5.33
N GLN A 184 -3.61 -15.72 -6.25
CA GLN A 184 -4.62 -14.65 -6.25
C GLN A 184 -6.05 -15.19 -6.21
N GLN A 185 -6.34 -16.29 -6.93
CA GLN A 185 -7.66 -16.90 -6.92
C GLN A 185 -7.99 -17.51 -5.55
N GLU A 186 -7.09 -18.30 -4.97
CA GLU A 186 -7.28 -18.90 -3.65
C GLU A 186 -7.44 -17.82 -2.56
N LEU A 187 -6.66 -16.74 -2.64
CA LEU A 187 -6.80 -15.59 -1.75
C LEU A 187 -8.17 -14.94 -1.91
N GLN A 188 -8.63 -14.72 -3.15
CA GLN A 188 -9.92 -14.12 -3.42
C GLN A 188 -11.06 -14.94 -2.81
N GLU A 189 -11.04 -16.25 -3.01
CA GLU A 189 -12.02 -17.18 -2.44
C GLU A 189 -11.97 -17.17 -0.90
N PHE A 190 -10.77 -17.10 -0.31
CA PHE A 190 -10.61 -17.02 1.14
C PHE A 190 -11.13 -15.70 1.72
N ILE A 191 -10.91 -14.58 1.02
CA ILE A 191 -11.45 -13.26 1.39
C ILE A 191 -12.98 -13.27 1.32
N GLU A 192 -13.56 -13.83 0.26
CA GLU A 192 -15.01 -13.93 0.07
C GLU A 192 -15.64 -14.78 1.18
N THR A 193 -15.07 -15.95 1.46
CA THR A 193 -15.51 -16.83 2.55
C THR A 193 -15.41 -16.16 3.91
N THR A 194 -14.33 -15.40 4.16
CA THR A 194 -14.18 -14.63 5.40
C THR A 194 -15.23 -13.52 5.51
N ARG A 195 -15.53 -12.85 4.39
CA ARG A 195 -16.51 -11.76 4.33
C ARG A 195 -17.94 -12.23 4.58
N GLU A 196 -18.30 -13.44 4.16
CA GLU A 196 -19.62 -14.06 4.39
C GLU A 196 -19.92 -14.32 5.87
N GLN A 197 -18.90 -14.36 6.73
CA GLN A 197 -19.07 -14.54 8.18
C GLN A 197 -19.62 -13.29 8.87
N PHE A 198 -19.58 -12.13 8.21
CA PHE A 198 -19.94 -10.84 8.78
C PHE A 198 -21.14 -10.24 8.08
N SER A 199 -22.00 -9.54 8.84
CA SER A 199 -23.10 -8.78 8.25
C SER A 199 -22.56 -7.68 7.32
N PRO A 200 -23.20 -7.45 6.15
CA PRO A 200 -22.75 -6.42 5.21
C PRO A 200 -22.59 -5.03 5.86
N ASN A 201 -21.54 -4.31 5.44
CA ASN A 201 -21.18 -2.97 5.91
C ASN A 201 -20.81 -2.84 7.40
N THR A 202 -20.57 -3.95 8.10
CA THR A 202 -19.90 -3.92 9.41
C THR A 202 -18.41 -3.68 9.25
N ILE A 203 -17.72 -3.28 10.33
CA ILE A 203 -16.26 -3.06 10.31
C ILE A 203 -15.54 -4.35 9.86
N ASN A 204 -15.89 -5.51 10.42
CA ASN A 204 -15.28 -6.78 10.04
C ASN A 204 -15.55 -7.17 8.58
N TRP A 205 -16.70 -6.78 8.02
CA TRP A 205 -17.00 -6.98 6.60
C TRP A 205 -16.10 -6.14 5.68
N TRP A 206 -15.87 -4.87 6.03
CA TRP A 206 -14.95 -4.00 5.30
C TRP A 206 -13.49 -4.41 5.44
N ARG A 207 -13.11 -4.93 6.62
CA ARG A 207 -11.77 -5.40 6.94
C ARG A 207 -11.51 -6.87 6.61
N SER A 208 -12.45 -7.57 5.97
CA SER A 208 -12.29 -9.00 5.64
C SER A 208 -11.01 -9.33 4.86
N PRO A 209 -10.52 -8.50 3.91
CA PRO A 209 -9.23 -8.75 3.26
C PRO A 209 -8.05 -8.78 4.23
N PHE A 210 -8.06 -7.91 5.25
CA PHE A 210 -7.05 -7.92 6.32
C PHE A 210 -7.14 -9.23 7.12
N ILE A 211 -8.34 -9.57 7.62
CA ILE A 211 -8.56 -10.74 8.47
C ILE A 211 -8.15 -12.02 7.74
N ALA A 212 -8.58 -12.17 6.48
CA ALA A 212 -8.25 -13.30 5.64
C ALA A 212 -6.74 -13.42 5.45
N LEU A 213 -6.05 -12.36 5.02
CA LEU A 213 -4.60 -12.46 4.79
C LEU A 213 -3.83 -12.72 6.09
N ASN A 214 -4.22 -12.10 7.21
CA ASN A 214 -3.60 -12.35 8.52
C ASN A 214 -3.74 -13.81 8.94
N ASN A 215 -4.95 -14.36 8.83
CA ASN A 215 -5.21 -15.77 9.13
C ASN A 215 -4.42 -16.70 8.21
N TRP A 216 -4.30 -16.34 6.93
CA TRP A 216 -3.59 -17.17 5.96
C TRP A 216 -2.08 -17.19 6.20
N ILE A 217 -1.49 -16.04 6.56
CA ILE A 217 -0.09 -15.94 7.00
C ILE A 217 0.15 -16.84 8.22
N ASN A 218 -0.73 -16.78 9.23
CA ASN A 218 -0.59 -17.53 10.49
C ASN A 218 -0.82 -19.04 10.33
N GLN A 219 -1.48 -19.48 9.27
CA GLN A 219 -1.66 -20.91 8.97
C GLN A 219 -0.39 -21.55 8.39
N GLU A 220 0.54 -20.76 7.86
CA GLU A 220 1.80 -21.21 7.25
C GLU A 220 1.64 -22.30 6.17
N THR A 221 0.48 -22.33 5.48
CA THR A 221 0.17 -23.38 4.48
C THR A 221 0.83 -23.16 3.13
N VAL A 222 1.27 -21.93 2.85
CA VAL A 222 1.87 -21.55 1.57
C VAL A 222 3.32 -21.11 1.78
N ASN A 223 4.29 -21.84 1.24
CA ASN A 223 5.71 -21.56 1.44
C ASN A 223 6.12 -20.13 1.03
N THR A 224 5.43 -19.55 0.04
CA THR A 224 5.80 -18.27 -0.54
C THR A 224 5.21 -17.06 0.19
N ILE A 225 4.15 -17.25 0.98
CA ILE A 225 3.42 -16.23 1.72
C ILE A 225 3.67 -16.45 3.21
N GLY A 226 4.05 -15.41 3.95
CA GLY A 226 4.22 -15.55 5.40
C GLY A 226 4.94 -14.38 6.07
N GLY A 227 5.53 -14.68 7.23
CA GLY A 227 6.16 -13.66 8.07
C GLY A 227 5.11 -12.85 8.83
N TYR A 228 5.10 -11.55 8.60
CA TYR A 228 4.27 -10.58 9.31
C TYR A 228 3.38 -9.83 8.32
N ILE A 229 2.15 -9.58 8.74
CA ILE A 229 1.25 -8.72 7.98
C ILE A 229 1.76 -7.26 8.02
N GLN A 230 1.54 -6.55 6.93
CA GLN A 230 1.84 -5.13 6.75
C GLN A 230 0.58 -4.42 6.27
N MET A 231 0.46 -3.13 6.57
CA MET A 231 -0.70 -2.35 6.18
C MET A 231 -0.33 -0.92 5.80
N VAL A 232 -0.90 -0.44 4.69
CA VAL A 232 -0.90 0.97 4.30
C VAL A 232 -2.33 1.43 4.04
N THR A 233 -2.68 2.62 4.51
CA THR A 233 -3.95 3.29 4.21
C THR A 233 -3.69 4.60 3.48
N ALA A 234 -4.53 4.94 2.50
CA ALA A 234 -4.40 6.17 1.72
C ALA A 234 -5.70 6.98 1.79
N PHE A 235 -5.54 8.23 2.21
CA PHE A 235 -6.56 9.27 2.36
C PHE A 235 -6.31 10.39 1.33
N PRO A 236 -7.15 11.44 1.24
CA PRO A 236 -7.04 12.46 0.19
C PRO A 236 -5.68 13.15 0.04
N PHE A 237 -4.93 13.32 1.13
CA PHE A 237 -3.66 14.07 1.14
C PHE A 237 -2.46 13.28 1.66
N PHE A 238 -2.68 12.12 2.26
CA PHE A 238 -1.61 11.35 2.89
C PHE A 238 -1.86 9.86 2.77
N ALA A 239 -0.76 9.11 2.76
CA ALA A 239 -0.76 7.67 2.84
C ALA A 239 0.08 7.28 4.04
N ARG A 240 -0.43 6.34 4.83
CA ARG A 240 0.10 6.01 6.13
C ARG A 240 0.41 4.54 6.20
N LEU A 241 1.65 4.24 6.57
CA LEU A 241 2.02 2.92 7.02
C LEU A 241 1.56 2.73 8.47
N SER A 242 0.83 1.65 8.75
CA SER A 242 0.37 1.32 10.09
C SER A 242 1.39 0.44 10.80
N PHE A 243 1.74 0.79 12.03
CA PHE A 243 2.42 -0.15 12.92
C PHE A 243 1.38 -1.10 13.51
N LEU A 244 1.63 -2.40 13.41
CA LEU A 244 0.67 -3.40 13.86
C LEU A 244 1.07 -3.91 15.24
N THR A 245 0.08 -3.98 16.12
CA THR A 245 0.25 -4.33 17.53
C THR A 245 -0.45 -5.65 17.82
N ASP A 246 0.31 -6.62 18.35
CA ASP A 246 -0.28 -7.80 18.97
C ASP A 246 -0.70 -7.46 20.40
N LEU A 247 -1.90 -7.87 20.79
CA LEU A 247 -2.43 -7.66 22.14
C LEU A 247 -2.23 -8.88 23.05
N ASN A 248 -1.64 -9.95 22.54
CA ASN A 248 -1.27 -11.10 23.35
C ASN A 248 -0.01 -10.77 24.17
N ASP A 249 -0.04 -11.09 25.47
CA ASP A 249 1.09 -11.01 26.42
C ASP A 249 1.44 -9.66 27.09
N ASN A 250 0.48 -8.92 27.68
CA ASN A 250 0.73 -7.80 28.64
C ASN A 250 1.75 -6.70 28.23
N LEU A 251 2.29 -6.74 27.02
CA LEU A 251 3.33 -5.90 26.44
C LEU A 251 2.81 -5.38 25.11
N PHE A 252 2.82 -4.07 24.94
CA PHE A 252 2.46 -3.42 23.69
C PHE A 252 3.66 -3.49 22.72
N ILE A 253 3.74 -4.57 21.95
CA ILE A 253 4.77 -4.72 20.92
C ILE A 253 4.24 -4.18 19.61
N SER A 254 4.80 -3.06 19.16
CA SER A 254 4.49 -2.49 17.85
C SER A 254 5.63 -2.80 16.88
N SER A 255 5.27 -3.37 15.73
CA SER A 255 6.24 -3.78 14.73
C SER A 255 5.88 -3.26 13.34
N TYR A 256 6.93 -3.14 12.52
CA TYR A 256 6.80 -2.99 11.08
C TYR A 256 7.55 -4.13 10.41
N ALA A 257 6.84 -4.94 9.60
CA ALA A 257 7.39 -6.16 9.01
C ALA A 257 8.03 -7.09 10.05
N GLY A 258 7.48 -7.15 11.28
CA GLY A 258 8.01 -7.94 12.39
C GLY A 258 9.25 -7.38 13.08
N ILE A 259 9.80 -6.25 12.62
CA ILE A 259 10.89 -5.56 13.32
C ILE A 259 10.27 -4.72 14.45
N ASN A 260 10.61 -5.07 15.69
CA ASN A 260 10.11 -4.40 16.88
C ASN A 260 10.69 -2.98 17.00
N THR A 261 9.83 -1.98 16.87
CA THR A 261 10.20 -0.58 17.04
C THR A 261 9.98 -0.07 18.46
N THR A 262 9.25 -0.83 19.29
CA THR A 262 8.91 -0.49 20.68
C THR A 262 9.99 -0.88 21.70
N GLU A 263 10.57 -2.08 21.64
CA GLU A 263 11.72 -2.40 22.51
C GLU A 263 12.98 -1.60 22.13
N SER A 264 13.00 -1.12 20.88
CA SER A 264 14.02 -0.24 20.33
C SER A 264 13.83 1.24 20.68
N PHE A 265 12.93 1.64 21.60
CA PHE A 265 12.78 3.06 22.04
C PHE A 265 14.00 3.60 22.81
N GLY A 266 15.08 2.83 22.97
CA GLY A 266 16.28 3.22 23.72
C GLY A 266 17.18 4.30 23.10
N PRO A 267 17.47 4.31 21.78
CA PRO A 267 18.33 5.32 21.19
C PRO A 267 17.51 6.50 20.68
N THR A 268 17.78 7.68 21.23
CA THR A 268 17.38 8.93 20.58
C THR A 268 18.16 9.08 19.27
N ILE A 269 17.50 9.49 18.21
CA ILE A 269 18.16 9.93 16.98
C ILE A 269 18.18 11.45 17.05
N GLY A 270 19.28 12.02 17.55
CA GLY A 270 19.47 13.47 17.64
C GLY A 270 18.33 14.22 18.33
N GLY A 271 18.10 14.01 19.63
CA GLY A 271 17.04 14.70 20.37
C GLY A 271 15.61 14.24 20.04
N PHE A 272 15.40 13.40 19.03
CA PHE A 272 14.10 12.83 18.66
C PHE A 272 13.99 11.37 19.10
N ILE A 273 12.76 10.95 19.39
CA ILE A 273 12.41 9.55 19.68
C ILE A 273 11.66 8.95 18.49
N LEU A 274 11.94 7.68 18.18
CA LEU A 274 11.14 6.91 17.23
C LEU A 274 9.81 6.61 17.90
N ARG A 275 8.73 7.36 17.66
CA ARG A 275 7.40 7.08 18.25
C ARG A 275 6.47 6.48 17.21
N SER A 276 5.88 5.33 17.50
CA SER A 276 4.75 4.77 16.74
C SER A 276 3.50 5.61 17.04
N MET A 277 3.20 6.58 16.20
CA MET A 277 2.11 7.55 16.43
C MET A 277 0.73 7.00 16.05
N ASP A 278 0.70 6.03 15.12
CA ASP A 278 -0.53 5.48 14.56
C ASP A 278 -0.37 3.98 14.34
N GLY A 279 -1.29 3.19 14.90
CA GLY A 279 -1.24 1.74 14.80
C GLY A 279 -2.61 1.10 14.83
N MET A 280 -2.67 -0.16 14.42
CA MET A 280 -3.87 -0.97 14.42
C MET A 280 -3.57 -2.30 15.10
N THR A 281 -4.51 -2.79 15.90
CA THR A 281 -4.35 -4.09 16.55
C THR A 281 -4.54 -5.20 15.53
N LEU A 282 -3.79 -6.29 15.67
CA LEU A 282 -4.04 -7.49 14.87
C LEU A 282 -5.44 -8.06 15.19
N PRO A 283 -6.16 -8.58 14.19
CA PRO A 283 -7.43 -9.24 14.42
C PRO A 283 -7.23 -10.60 15.07
N SER A 284 -8.25 -11.07 15.77
CA SER A 284 -8.39 -12.49 16.04
C SER A 284 -8.76 -13.25 14.75
N VAL A 285 -8.83 -14.58 14.84
CA VAL A 285 -9.30 -15.43 13.73
C VAL A 285 -10.68 -14.99 13.21
N ASN A 286 -11.53 -14.44 14.09
CA ASN A 286 -12.89 -13.99 13.77
C ASN A 286 -13.01 -12.46 13.66
N GLY A 287 -11.91 -11.74 13.45
CA GLY A 287 -11.89 -10.27 13.37
C GLY A 287 -11.75 -9.59 14.74
N TRP A 288 -12.24 -8.36 14.84
CA TRP A 288 -12.22 -7.57 16.07
C TRP A 288 -13.54 -7.70 16.84
N ASP A 289 -13.49 -7.72 18.17
CA ASP A 289 -14.66 -7.93 19.05
C ASP A 289 -15.78 -6.90 18.83
N VAL A 290 -15.41 -5.63 18.60
CA VAL A 290 -16.36 -4.54 18.30
C VAL A 290 -16.68 -4.44 16.80
N GLY A 291 -16.13 -5.32 15.97
CA GLY A 291 -16.15 -5.20 14.52
C GLY A 291 -17.48 -5.59 13.85
N ASN A 292 -18.39 -6.22 14.59
CA ASN A 292 -19.73 -6.60 14.08
C ASN A 292 -20.75 -5.46 14.14
N GLN A 293 -20.35 -4.26 14.58
CA GLN A 293 -21.21 -3.08 14.57
C GLN A 293 -21.30 -2.50 13.15
N VAL A 294 -22.52 -2.15 12.72
CA VAL A 294 -22.72 -1.34 11.51
C VAL A 294 -22.31 0.09 11.85
N THR A 295 -21.40 0.65 11.07
CA THR A 295 -20.91 2.00 11.36
C THR A 295 -21.99 3.04 11.08
N ARG A 296 -21.92 4.15 11.80
CA ARG A 296 -22.86 5.28 11.64
C ARG A 296 -22.88 5.80 10.19
N ALA A 297 -21.71 5.87 9.55
CA ALA A 297 -21.57 6.30 8.16
C ALA A 297 -22.26 5.34 7.17
N ALA A 298 -22.20 4.03 7.42
CA ALA A 298 -22.91 3.04 6.61
C ALA A 298 -24.44 3.15 6.78
N ALA A 299 -24.91 3.40 8.01
CA ALA A 299 -26.33 3.60 8.29
C ALA A 299 -26.87 4.87 7.60
N GLU A 300 -26.10 5.97 7.61
CA GLU A 300 -26.45 7.23 6.94
C GLU A 300 -26.47 7.09 5.41
N ARG A 301 -25.51 6.36 4.81
CA ARG A 301 -25.50 6.06 3.36
C ARG A 301 -26.70 5.22 2.91
N ALA A 302 -27.04 4.18 3.69
CA ALA A 302 -28.20 3.35 3.39
C ALA A 302 -29.52 4.15 3.45
N ALA A 303 -29.61 5.14 4.34
CA ALA A 303 -30.75 6.04 4.43
C ALA A 303 -30.83 7.02 3.26
N ALA A 304 -29.70 7.49 2.73
CA ALA A 304 -29.65 8.40 1.58
C ALA A 304 -29.95 7.73 0.23
N SER A 305 -29.81 6.40 0.14
CA SER A 305 -30.10 5.60 -1.06
C SER A 305 -31.57 5.11 -1.18
N ARG A 306 -32.44 5.49 -0.23
CA ARG A 306 -33.88 5.19 -0.22
C ARG A 306 -34.70 6.43 -0.54
#